data_AF-A0A0D8B7F5-F1
#
_entry.id   AF-A0A0D8B7F5-F1
#
_cell.length_a   1.000
_cell.length_b   1.000
_cell.length_c   1.000
_cell.angle_alpha   90.00
_cell.angle_beta   90.00
_cell.angle_gamma   90.00
#
_symmetry.space_group_name_H-M   'P 1'
#
loop_
_entity.id
_entity.type
_entity.pdbx_description
1 polymer ?
#
loop_
_entity_poly.entity_id
_entity_poly.type
_entity_poly.pdbx_seq_one_letter_code
_entity_poly.pdbx_strand_id
1 'polypeptide(L)'
;MPDLQQRVLIILRDADAPTRPAELASTQMAPYFPDGCPPTRPAGLARPAHYQPHADTVCPACIASWSSHHVVSDPATVPDPTPPALRFTWTTAWENDHTALDD
;
A
#
# COMPACT_ATOMS: atom_id res chain seq x y z
N MET A 1 19.73 -10.50 -9.18
CA MET A 1 18.97 -9.47 -8.42
C MET A 1 17.77 -10.17 -7.81
N PRO A 2 17.31 -9.82 -6.58
CA PRO A 2 16.11 -10.45 -6.03
C PRO A 2 14.93 -10.17 -6.97
N ASP A 3 14.18 -11.22 -7.26
CA ASP A 3 13.02 -11.16 -8.13
C ASP A 3 11.89 -10.39 -7.44
N LEU A 4 11.80 -9.10 -7.71
CA LEU A 4 10.74 -8.24 -7.19
C LEU A 4 9.47 -8.47 -8.03
N GLN A 5 8.99 -9.69 -8.21
CA GLN A 5 7.72 -9.92 -8.91
C GLN A 5 6.55 -10.14 -7.96
N GLN A 6 6.80 -10.62 -6.75
CA GLN A 6 5.73 -10.80 -5.76
C GLN A 6 5.39 -9.49 -5.04
N ARG A 7 4.08 -9.23 -4.89
CA ARG A 7 3.52 -8.04 -4.25
C ARG A 7 2.42 -8.42 -3.27
N VAL A 8 2.24 -7.58 -2.27
CA VAL A 8 1.05 -7.58 -1.42
C VAL A 8 0.34 -6.24 -1.54
N LEU A 9 -0.99 -6.30 -1.46
CA LEU A 9 -1.85 -5.15 -1.32
C LEU A 9 -2.19 -4.97 0.16
N ILE A 10 -1.93 -3.78 0.70
CA ILE A 10 -2.28 -3.38 2.06
C ILE A 10 -3.32 -2.28 1.94
N ILE A 11 -4.48 -2.47 2.56
CA ILE A 11 -5.54 -1.48 2.65
C ILE A 11 -5.69 -1.12 4.12
N LEU A 12 -5.41 0.14 4.44
CA LEU A 12 -5.73 0.70 5.76
C LEU A 12 -7.24 0.63 5.93
N ARG A 13 -7.70 -0.24 6.83
CA ARG A 13 -9.09 -0.19 7.28
C ARG A 13 -9.20 1.07 8.13
N ASP A 14 -10.24 1.88 7.92
CA ASP A 14 -10.64 2.96 8.84
C ASP A 14 -11.07 2.44 10.23
N ALA A 15 -10.55 1.28 10.69
CA ALA A 15 -10.89 0.65 11.96
C ALA A 15 -10.58 1.57 13.17
N ASP A 16 -9.62 2.50 13.02
CA ASP A 16 -9.28 3.46 14.07
C ASP A 16 -10.10 4.77 14.01
N ALA A 17 -10.98 4.94 13.01
CA ALA A 17 -11.82 6.14 12.85
C ALA A 17 -13.15 5.82 12.13
N PRO A 18 -14.16 5.26 12.83
CA PRO A 18 -15.45 4.90 12.22
C PRO A 18 -16.24 6.09 11.63
N THR A 19 -15.79 7.32 11.87
CA THR A 19 -16.35 8.55 11.31
C THR A 19 -15.64 9.01 10.02
N ARG A 20 -14.54 8.35 9.60
CA ARG A 20 -13.87 8.67 8.34
C ARG A 20 -14.57 7.97 7.17
N PRO A 21 -14.85 8.69 6.08
CA PRO A 21 -15.38 8.07 4.88
C PRO A 21 -14.40 7.03 4.33
N ALA A 22 -14.91 5.86 3.93
CA ALA A 22 -14.11 4.76 3.38
C ALA A 22 -13.29 5.17 2.15
N GLU A 23 -13.67 6.25 1.47
CA GLU A 23 -12.91 6.83 0.36
C GLU A 23 -11.56 7.44 0.78
N LEU A 24 -11.28 7.59 2.08
CA LEU A 24 -9.99 8.04 2.61
C LEU A 24 -9.02 6.89 2.96
N ALA A 25 -9.43 5.63 2.74
CA ALA A 25 -8.57 4.48 2.98
C ALA A 25 -7.28 4.59 2.15
N SER A 26 -6.12 4.61 2.84
CA SER A 26 -4.83 4.56 2.14
C SER A 26 -4.56 3.14 1.68
N THR A 27 -4.19 2.99 0.41
CA THR A 27 -3.81 1.71 -0.18
C THR A 27 -2.34 1.72 -0.55
N GLN A 28 -1.61 0.69 -0.16
CA GLN A 28 -0.20 0.53 -0.47
C GLN A 28 0.02 -0.82 -1.16
N MET A 29 0.74 -0.82 -2.28
CA MET A 29 1.29 -2.03 -2.88
C MET A 29 2.78 -2.08 -2.58
N ALA A 30 3.23 -3.17 -1.95
CA ALA A 30 4.60 -3.33 -1.49
C ALA A 30 5.22 -4.63 -2.03
N PRO A 31 6.55 -4.66 -2.24
CA PRO A 31 7.27 -5.86 -2.64
C PRO A 31 7.26 -6.88 -1.50
N TYR A 32 7.03 -8.14 -1.85
CA TYR A 32 7.04 -9.26 -0.90
C TYR A 32 8.36 -10.03 -0.96
N PHE A 33 8.92 -10.34 0.21
CA PHE A 33 10.14 -11.10 0.41
C PHE A 33 9.86 -12.31 1.32
N PRO A 34 9.79 -13.54 0.77
CA PRO A 34 9.43 -14.73 1.55
C PRO A 34 10.46 -15.06 2.64
N ASP A 35 11.74 -14.75 2.39
CA ASP A 35 12.86 -15.06 3.29
C ASP A 35 13.06 -14.00 4.41
N GLY A 36 12.29 -12.91 4.38
CA GLY A 36 12.42 -11.80 5.34
C GLY A 36 12.66 -10.44 4.67
N CYS A 37 12.34 -9.37 5.39
CA CYS A 37 12.61 -8.01 4.92
C CYS A 37 14.12 -7.79 4.80
N PRO A 38 14.63 -7.35 3.65
CA PRO A 38 16.06 -7.17 3.47
C PRO A 38 16.59 -6.05 4.37
N PRO A 39 17.78 -6.21 5.00
CA PRO A 39 18.33 -5.21 5.91
C PRO A 39 18.78 -3.92 5.20
N THR A 40 18.98 -3.99 3.89
CA THR A 40 19.41 -2.89 3.03
C THR A 40 18.45 -2.70 1.87
N ARG A 41 18.26 -1.45 1.42
CA ARG A 41 17.33 -1.10 0.35
C ARG A 41 17.63 -1.89 -0.95
N PRO A 42 16.68 -2.71 -1.44
CA PRO A 42 16.77 -3.33 -2.75
C PRO A 42 16.85 -2.29 -3.87
N ALA A 43 17.57 -2.62 -4.95
CA ALA A 43 17.59 -1.80 -6.15
C ALA A 43 16.18 -1.69 -6.76
N GLY A 44 15.85 -0.52 -7.31
CA GLY A 44 14.57 -0.27 -7.98
C GLY A 44 13.44 0.23 -7.07
N LEU A 45 13.53 0.10 -5.75
CA LEU A 45 12.56 0.72 -4.85
C LEU A 45 12.56 2.24 -4.99
N ALA A 46 11.38 2.85 -4.85
CA ALA A 46 11.26 4.28 -4.64
C ALA A 46 12.21 4.71 -3.51
N ARG A 47 12.86 5.87 -3.64
CA ARG A 47 13.83 6.36 -2.66
C ARG A 47 13.15 7.34 -1.68
N PRO A 48 12.57 6.88 -0.56
CA PRO A 48 12.34 7.79 0.56
C PRO A 48 13.68 8.23 1.15
N ALA A 49 13.68 9.33 1.91
CA ALA A 49 14.86 9.86 2.58
C ALA A 49 15.51 8.82 3.53
N HIS A 50 14.70 7.93 4.12
CA HIS A 50 15.15 6.87 5.03
C HIS A 50 14.49 5.54 4.64
N TYR A 51 15.29 4.48 4.54
CA TYR A 51 14.79 3.13 4.29
C TYR A 51 14.33 2.48 5.59
N GLN A 52 13.12 1.94 5.60
CA GLN A 52 12.54 1.20 6.72
C GLN A 52 12.12 -0.18 6.20
N PRO A 53 12.90 -1.25 6.47
CA PRO A 53 12.65 -2.58 5.93
C PRO A 53 11.20 -3.06 6.09
N HIS A 54 10.61 -2.86 7.28
CA HIS A 54 9.28 -3.35 7.63
C HIS A 54 8.12 -2.43 7.19
N ALA A 55 8.41 -1.27 6.61
CA ALA A 55 7.42 -0.34 6.07
C ALA A 55 7.51 -0.21 4.54
N ASP A 56 8.73 -0.32 3.98
CA ASP A 56 9.00 -0.22 2.55
C ASP A 56 8.95 -1.58 1.84
N THR A 57 9.05 -2.68 2.58
CA THR A 57 8.94 -4.07 2.07
C THR A 57 8.11 -4.93 3.01
N VAL A 58 7.63 -6.07 2.54
CA VAL A 58 6.79 -6.98 3.35
C VAL A 58 7.36 -8.39 3.34
N CYS A 59 7.36 -9.04 4.50
CA CYS A 59 7.69 -10.46 4.70
C CYS A 59 6.57 -11.16 5.48
N PRO A 60 6.62 -12.50 5.69
CA PRO A 60 5.60 -13.22 6.47
C PRO A 60 5.31 -12.60 7.85
N ALA A 61 6.35 -12.19 8.58
CA ALA A 61 6.19 -11.57 9.91
C ALA A 61 5.49 -10.20 9.83
N CYS A 62 5.80 -9.40 8.80
CA CYS A 62 5.12 -8.14 8.56
C CYS A 62 3.65 -8.37 8.22
N ILE A 63 3.30 -9.32 7.34
CA ILE A 63 1.89 -9.62 7.02
C ILE A 63 1.08 -9.89 8.29
N ALA A 64 1.61 -10.74 9.19
CA ALA A 64 0.96 -11.04 10.45
C ALA A 64 0.76 -9.78 11.32
N SER A 65 1.77 -8.90 11.39
CA SER A 65 1.68 -7.64 12.13
C SER A 65 0.73 -6.62 11.49
N TRP A 66 0.68 -6.51 10.16
CA TRP A 66 -0.19 -5.55 9.46
C TRP A 66 -1.66 -5.97 9.55
N SER A 67 -1.93 -7.27 9.49
CA SER A 67 -3.28 -7.84 9.49
C SER A 67 -4.07 -7.58 10.78
N SER A 68 -3.42 -7.11 11.86
CA SER A 68 -4.14 -6.69 13.08
C SER A 68 -4.95 -5.40 12.88
N HIS A 69 -4.55 -4.54 11.93
CA HIS A 69 -5.18 -3.23 11.69
C HIS A 69 -5.58 -3.00 10.22
N HIS A 70 -5.18 -3.87 9.30
CA HIS A 70 -5.31 -3.66 7.85
C HIS A 70 -5.91 -4.88 7.15
N VAL A 71 -6.52 -4.67 5.97
CA VAL A 71 -6.69 -5.78 5.01
C VAL A 71 -5.34 -5.98 4.33
N VAL A 72 -4.82 -7.19 4.33
CA VAL A 72 -3.61 -7.55 3.58
C VAL A 72 -3.96 -8.69 2.65
N SER A 73 -3.60 -8.56 1.36
CA SER A 73 -3.77 -9.66 0.39
C SER A 73 -2.68 -10.71 0.57
N ASP A 74 -2.93 -11.91 0.05
CA ASP A 74 -1.85 -12.86 -0.20
C ASP A 74 -0.82 -12.27 -1.19
N PRO A 75 0.46 -12.73 -1.14
CA PRO A 75 1.44 -12.37 -2.13
C PRO A 75 1.02 -12.86 -3.53
N ALA A 76 1.03 -11.95 -4.50
CA ALA A 76 0.72 -12.24 -5.89
C ALA A 76 1.85 -11.78 -6.82
N THR A 77 2.11 -12.56 -7.87
CA THR A 77 3.04 -12.17 -8.94
C THR A 77 2.40 -11.08 -9.79
N VAL A 78 3.09 -9.96 -9.99
CA VAL A 78 2.66 -8.90 -10.90
C VAL A 78 3.49 -8.92 -12.19
N PRO A 79 2.90 -8.62 -13.35
CA PRO A 79 3.63 -8.59 -14.61
C PRO A 79 4.59 -7.39 -14.68
N ASP A 80 5.70 -7.54 -15.39
CA ASP A 80 6.54 -6.40 -15.75
C ASP A 80 5.81 -5.48 -16.76
N PRO A 81 6.05 -4.15 -16.72
CA PRO A 81 7.01 -3.41 -15.89
C PRO A 81 6.38 -2.80 -14.62
N THR A 82 5.56 -3.55 -13.87
CA THR A 82 4.89 -2.99 -12.68
C THR A 82 5.89 -2.42 -11.68
N PRO A 83 5.74 -1.14 -11.26
CA PRO A 83 6.64 -0.53 -10.29
C PRO A 83 6.75 -1.35 -9.01
N PRO A 84 7.93 -1.39 -8.37
CA PRO A 84 8.15 -2.30 -7.25
C PRO A 84 7.44 -1.90 -5.97
N ALA A 85 7.06 -0.63 -5.83
CA ALA A 85 6.20 -0.15 -4.75
C ALA A 85 5.37 1.05 -5.23
N LEU A 86 4.12 1.13 -4.80
CA LEU A 86 3.22 2.24 -5.07
C LEU A 86 2.40 2.55 -3.83
N ARG A 87 2.20 3.84 -3.55
CA ARG A 87 1.29 4.31 -2.51
C ARG A 87 0.19 5.13 -3.17
N PHE A 88 -1.05 4.70 -2.96
CA PHE A 88 -2.23 5.38 -3.46
C PHE A 88 -2.90 6.11 -2.30
N THR A 89 -3.15 7.38 -2.53
CA THR A 89 -3.99 8.21 -1.65
C THR A 89 -5.13 8.66 -2.55
N TRP A 90 -6.33 8.12 -2.32
CA TRP A 90 -7.51 8.56 -3.06
C TRP A 90 -7.81 10.00 -2.63
N THR A 91 -7.69 10.95 -3.55
CA THR A 91 -8.19 12.29 -3.34
C THR A 91 -9.69 12.28 -3.58
N THR A 92 -10.47 12.76 -2.61
CA THR A 92 -11.89 13.03 -2.79
C THR A 92 -12.05 14.03 -3.95
N ALA A 93 -12.52 13.57 -5.10
CA ALA A 93 -13.08 14.47 -6.10
C ALA A 93 -14.43 14.95 -5.53
N TRP A 94 -14.40 16.03 -4.75
CA TRP A 94 -15.60 16.82 -4.53
C TRP A 94 -15.89 17.56 -5.83
N GLU A 95 -16.66 16.94 -6.73
CA GLU A 95 -17.43 17.71 -7.71
C GLU A 95 -18.49 18.46 -6.91
N ASN A 96 -18.24 19.75 -6.65
CA ASN A 96 -19.29 20.67 -6.24
C ASN A 96 -20.28 20.80 -7.41
N ASP A 97 -21.23 19.86 -7.52
CA ASP A 97 -22.42 20.10 -8.32
C ASP A 97 -23.35 21.05 -7.53
N HIS A 98 -23.03 22.34 -7.62
CA HIS A 98 -23.95 23.42 -7.26
C HIS A 98 -24.85 23.80 -8.43
N THR A 99 -25.37 22.82 -9.18
CA THR A 99 -26.45 23.08 -10.14
C THR A 99 -27.81 22.89 -9.46
N ALA A 100 -28.09 23.71 -8.45
CA ALA A 100 -29.47 24.07 -8.14
C ALA A 100 -29.82 25.23 -9.07
N LEU A 101 -30.47 24.92 -10.19
CA LEU A 101 -31.30 25.89 -10.88
C LEU A 101 -32.56 26.06 -10.01
N ASP A 102 -32.60 27.13 -9.24
CA ASP A 102 -33.84 27.62 -8.63
C ASP A 102 -34.84 27.98 -9.75
N ASP A 103 -36.07 27.51 -9.57
CA ASP A 103 -37.29 27.80 -10.36
C ASP A 103 -37.76 29.25 -10.13
#